data_AF-A0A6J1F8W0-F1
#
_entry.id   AF-A0A6J1F8W0-F1
#
_cell.length_a   1.000
_cell.length_b   1.000
_cell.length_c   1.000
_cell.angle_alpha   90.00
_cell.angle_beta   90.00
_cell.angle_gamma   90.00
#
_symmetry.space_group_name_H-M   'P 1'
#
loop_
_entity.id
_entity.type
_entity.pdbx_description
1 polymer ?
#
loop_
_entity_poly.entity_id
_entity_poly.type
_entity_poly.pdbx_seq_one_letter_code
_entity_poly.pdbx_strand_id
1 'polypeptide(L)'
;MEFLAQCNARKAKESNPACQLIVKRRTDDHPPQIAVAFVNGVEEVFDGTSTPSQTIRNMILEKGQLLETEQMFREAGETWPVIIPDEELNQPAPSIKSRKKAEDKQ
;
A
#
# COMPACT_ATOMS: atom_id res chain seq x y z
N MET A 1 12.58 -3.35 -18.01
CA MET A 1 11.28 -3.66 -18.69
C MET A 1 10.37 -4.59 -17.88
N GLU A 2 10.90 -5.34 -16.91
CA GLU A 2 10.11 -6.31 -16.12
C GLU A 2 8.91 -5.67 -15.39
N PHE A 3 9.08 -4.50 -14.76
CA PHE A 3 7.98 -3.78 -14.10
C PHE A 3 6.78 -3.52 -15.02
N LEU A 4 7.02 -3.02 -16.25
CA LEU A 4 5.95 -2.76 -17.21
C LEU A 4 5.22 -4.06 -17.62
N ALA A 5 5.92 -5.18 -17.71
CA ALA A 5 5.30 -6.48 -17.99
C ALA A 5 4.41 -6.93 -16.83
N GLN A 6 4.84 -6.71 -15.58
CA GLN A 6 4.04 -6.99 -14.39
C GLN A 6 2.76 -6.14 -14.34
N CYS A 7 2.85 -4.84 -14.61
CA CYS A 7 1.68 -3.96 -14.68
C CYS A 7 0.72 -4.36 -15.81
N ASN A 8 1.25 -4.90 -16.92
CA ASN A 8 0.43 -5.35 -18.04
C ASN A 8 -0.22 -6.73 -17.84
N ALA A 9 0.18 -7.47 -16.82
CA ALA A 9 -0.38 -8.79 -16.55
C ALA A 9 -1.88 -8.71 -16.28
N ARG A 10 -2.63 -9.73 -16.73
CA ARG A 10 -4.09 -9.80 -16.59
C ARG A 10 -4.54 -9.56 -15.13
N LYS A 11 -3.90 -10.23 -14.17
CA LYS A 11 -4.20 -10.11 -12.74
C LYS A 11 -4.05 -8.67 -12.23
N ALA A 12 -3.05 -7.93 -12.70
CA ALA A 12 -2.83 -6.55 -12.29
C ALA A 12 -3.93 -5.62 -12.84
N LYS A 13 -4.27 -5.77 -14.12
CA LYS A 13 -5.35 -4.99 -14.76
C LYS A 13 -6.72 -5.29 -14.14
N GLU A 14 -6.99 -6.54 -13.80
CA GLU A 14 -8.25 -6.94 -13.15
C GLU A 14 -8.33 -6.43 -11.70
N SER A 15 -7.21 -6.35 -10.98
CA SER A 15 -7.21 -5.84 -9.60
C SER A 15 -7.53 -4.35 -9.48
N ASN A 16 -7.18 -3.55 -10.49
CA ASN A 16 -7.51 -2.13 -10.54
C ASN A 16 -7.76 -1.70 -12.00
N PRO A 17 -9.00 -1.87 -12.50
CA PRO A 17 -9.33 -1.57 -13.89
C PRO A 17 -9.37 -0.07 -14.20
N ALA A 18 -9.47 0.78 -13.19
CA ALA A 18 -9.45 2.24 -13.35
C ALA A 18 -8.03 2.81 -13.48
N CYS A 19 -7.01 2.04 -13.07
CA CYS A 19 -5.62 2.47 -13.16
C CYS A 19 -5.15 2.59 -14.62
N GLN A 20 -4.62 3.76 -14.96
CA GLN A 20 -4.13 4.05 -16.31
C GLN A 20 -2.61 3.81 -16.37
N LEU A 21 -2.15 3.07 -17.39
CA LEU A 21 -0.74 2.84 -17.65
C LEU A 21 -0.29 3.64 -18.87
N ILE A 22 0.62 4.59 -18.65
CA ILE A 22 1.19 5.45 -19.71
C ILE A 22 2.68 5.15 -19.85
N VAL A 23 3.12 4.89 -21.08
CA VAL A 23 4.54 4.62 -21.38
C VAL A 23 5.08 5.74 -22.27
N LYS A 24 6.04 6.51 -21.75
CA LYS A 24 6.75 7.53 -22.51
C LYS A 24 8.17 7.03 -22.81
N ARG A 25 8.49 6.87 -24.09
CA ARG A 25 9.85 6.54 -24.54
C ARG A 25 10.62 7.83 -24.73
N ARG A 26 11.85 7.87 -24.23
CA ARG A 26 12.77 9.01 -24.37
C ARG A 26 14.06 8.52 -25.03
N THR A 27 14.75 9.44 -25.70
CA THR A 27 16.04 9.21 -26.36
C THR A 27 17.13 10.10 -25.78
N ASP A 28 16.88 10.69 -24.61
CA ASP A 28 17.86 11.47 -23.88
C ASP A 28 18.65 10.58 -22.90
N ASP A 29 19.74 11.12 -22.34
CA ASP A 29 20.62 10.40 -21.40
C ASP A 29 20.05 10.32 -19.97
N HIS A 30 18.76 10.60 -19.78
CA HIS A 30 18.15 10.55 -18.45
C HIS A 30 17.83 9.09 -18.08
N PRO A 31 18.07 8.68 -16.81
CA PRO A 31 17.75 7.34 -16.38
C PRO A 31 16.24 7.06 -16.43
N PRO A 32 15.83 5.80 -16.67
CA PRO A 32 14.43 5.40 -16.61
C PRO A 32 13.79 5.73 -15.26
N GLN A 33 12.56 6.26 -15.31
CA GLN A 33 11.79 6.60 -14.13
C GLN A 33 10.40 5.99 -14.21
N ILE A 34 9.86 5.62 -13.06
CA ILE A 34 8.49 5.16 -12.90
C ILE A 34 7.77 6.20 -12.04
N ALA A 35 6.84 6.94 -12.64
CA ALA A 35 5.99 7.89 -11.94
C ALA A 35 4.63 7.25 -11.66
N VAL A 36 4.14 7.39 -10.43
CA VAL A 36 2.86 6.86 -9.96
C VAL A 36 2.06 7.98 -9.33
N ALA A 37 0.83 8.16 -9.79
CA ALA A 37 -0.13 9.08 -9.20
C ALA A 37 -1.24 8.28 -8.49
N PHE A 38 -1.46 8.59 -7.21
CA PHE A 38 -2.50 8.00 -6.39
C PHE A 38 -3.80 8.82 -6.46
N VAL A 39 -4.92 8.21 -6.07
CA VAL A 39 -6.27 8.81 -6.21
C VAL A 39 -6.44 10.13 -5.45
N ASN A 40 -5.67 10.33 -4.37
CA ASN A 40 -5.68 11.55 -3.57
C ASN A 40 -4.78 12.67 -4.14
N GLY A 41 -4.18 12.46 -5.33
CA GLY A 41 -3.29 13.42 -5.97
C GLY A 41 -1.83 13.35 -5.52
N VAL A 42 -1.46 12.43 -4.62
CA VAL A 42 -0.05 12.20 -4.27
C VAL A 42 0.66 11.58 -5.48
N GLU A 43 1.84 12.12 -5.81
CA GLU A 43 2.70 11.59 -6.86
C GLU A 43 4.03 11.10 -6.27
N GLU A 44 4.51 9.95 -6.75
CA GLU A 44 5.82 9.41 -6.41
C GLU A 44 6.60 8.99 -7.65
N VAL A 45 7.91 9.16 -7.60
CA VAL A 45 8.83 8.83 -8.68
C VAL A 45 9.88 7.85 -8.16
N PHE A 46 9.99 6.70 -8.83
CA PHE A 46 10.93 5.63 -8.50
C PHE A 46 12.03 5.54 -9.55
N ASP A 47 13.26 5.25 -9.11
CA ASP A 47 14.38 4.94 -10.00
C ASP A 47 14.15 3.57 -10.67
N GLY A 48 13.97 3.58 -11.98
CA GLY A 48 13.79 2.37 -12.78
C GLY A 48 15.10 1.65 -13.13
N THR A 49 16.25 2.20 -12.73
CA THR A 49 17.58 1.67 -13.05
C THR A 49 18.09 0.74 -11.95
N SER A 50 18.09 1.23 -10.71
CA SER A 50 18.75 0.56 -9.58
C SER A 50 17.79 -0.20 -8.67
N THR A 51 16.51 0.16 -8.68
CA THR A 51 15.51 -0.46 -7.81
C THR A 51 14.84 -1.65 -8.49
N PRO A 52 14.85 -2.85 -7.88
CA PRO A 52 14.19 -4.03 -8.46
C PRO A 52 12.68 -3.84 -8.65
N SER A 53 12.12 -4.39 -9.74
CA SER A 53 10.69 -4.27 -10.06
C SER A 53 9.76 -4.71 -8.92
N GLN A 54 10.11 -5.81 -8.24
CA GLN A 54 9.34 -6.30 -7.09
C GLN A 54 9.35 -5.32 -5.91
N THR A 55 10.49 -4.67 -5.66
CA THR A 55 10.61 -3.65 -4.61
C THR A 55 9.76 -2.44 -4.94
N ILE A 56 9.83 -1.92 -6.17
CA ILE A 56 8.99 -0.80 -6.61
C ILE A 56 7.51 -1.14 -6.48
N ARG A 57 7.12 -2.35 -6.88
CA ARG A 57 5.74 -2.84 -6.73
C ARG A 57 5.29 -2.84 -5.27
N ASN A 58 6.11 -3.36 -4.36
CA ASN A 58 5.77 -3.40 -2.93
C ASN A 58 5.63 -1.99 -2.37
N MET A 59 6.56 -1.08 -2.68
CA MET A 59 6.49 0.31 -2.24
C MET A 59 5.19 0.99 -2.70
N ILE A 60 4.77 0.79 -3.96
CA ILE A 60 3.52 1.35 -4.48
C ILE A 60 2.30 0.80 -3.73
N LEU A 61 2.28 -0.51 -3.47
CA LEU A 61 1.17 -1.16 -2.77
C LEU A 61 1.09 -0.73 -1.30
N GLU A 62 2.22 -0.69 -0.60
CA GLU A 62 2.32 -0.24 0.79
C GLU A 62 1.88 1.22 0.92
N LYS A 63 2.35 2.09 0.02
CA LYS A 63 1.89 3.47 -0.03
C LYS A 63 0.37 3.55 -0.25
N GLY A 64 -0.14 2.80 -1.23
CA GLY A 64 -1.58 2.77 -1.53
C GLY A 64 -2.42 2.41 -0.30
N GLN A 65 -2.00 1.37 0.45
CA GLN A 65 -2.66 0.96 1.69
C GLN A 65 -2.60 2.03 2.78
N LEU A 66 -1.46 2.71 2.93
CA LEU A 66 -1.32 3.80 3.90
C LEU A 66 -2.27 4.97 3.57
N LEU A 67 -2.36 5.35 2.30
CA LEU A 67 -3.25 6.42 1.85
C LEU A 67 -4.73 6.04 1.98
N GLU A 68 -5.08 4.79 1.67
CA GLU A 68 -6.44 4.28 1.88
C GLU A 68 -6.80 4.27 3.37
N THR A 69 -5.88 3.84 4.24
CA THR A 69 -6.11 3.83 5.68
C THR A 69 -6.27 5.24 6.24
N GLU A 70 -5.38 6.16 5.85
CA GLU A 70 -5.50 7.57 6.20
C GLU A 70 -6.87 8.14 5.78
N GLN A 71 -7.33 7.81 4.58
CA GLN A 71 -8.63 8.25 4.07
C GLN A 71 -9.79 7.70 4.91
N MET A 72 -9.75 6.43 5.31
CA MET A 72 -10.75 5.84 6.21
C MET A 72 -10.84 6.56 7.56
N PHE A 73 -9.70 6.91 8.16
CA PHE A 73 -9.67 7.68 9.41
C PHE A 73 -10.26 9.08 9.24
N ARG A 74 -9.86 9.78 8.18
CA ARG A 74 -10.38 11.11 7.86
C ARG A 74 -11.91 11.09 7.64
N GLU A 75 -12.45 10.07 6.99
CA GLU A 75 -13.89 9.89 6.76
C GLU A 75 -14.68 9.61 8.05
N ALA A 76 -14.06 8.93 9.02
CA ALA A 76 -14.62 8.72 10.34
C ALA A 76 -14.55 9.97 11.25
N GLY A 77 -13.88 11.04 10.81
CA GLY A 77 -13.61 12.23 11.63
C GLY A 77 -12.50 12.02 12.66
N GLU A 78 -11.70 10.96 12.51
CA GLU A 78 -10.61 10.60 13.40
C GLU A 78 -9.27 11.15 12.89
N THR A 79 -8.33 11.35 13.81
CA THR A 79 -6.98 11.81 13.46
C THR A 79 -6.11 10.68 12.93
N TRP A 80 -5.25 11.00 11.95
CA TRP A 80 -4.23 10.08 11.42
C TRP A 80 -2.85 10.78 11.41
N PRO A 81 -1.75 10.09 11.77
CA PRO A 81 -1.69 8.74 12.32
C PRO A 81 -2.31 8.66 13.72
N VAL A 82 -2.76 7.47 14.11
CA VAL A 82 -3.22 7.23 15.49
C VAL A 82 -2.01 7.28 16.41
N ILE A 83 -1.99 8.24 17.33
CA ILE A 83 -0.96 8.37 18.35
C ILE A 83 -1.54 7.82 19.65
N ILE A 84 -0.97 6.72 20.14
CA ILE A 84 -1.34 6.14 21.44
C ILE A 84 -0.56 6.90 22.51
N PRO A 85 -1.22 7.51 23.51
CA PRO A 85 -0.54 8.16 24.62
C PRO A 85 0.33 7.19 25.43
N ASP A 86 1.45 7.67 25.98
CA ASP A 86 2.36 6.85 26.79
C ASP A 86 1.65 6.26 28.03
N GLU A 87 0.68 6.99 28.59
CA GLU A 87 -0.12 6.53 29.72
C GLU A 87 -0.96 5.29 29.37
N GLU A 88 -1.43 5.15 28.14
CA GLU A 88 -2.20 3.99 27.68
C GLU A 88 -1.29 2.78 27.39
N LEU A 89 -0.06 3.01 26.91
CA LEU A 89 0.92 1.96 26.64
C LEU A 89 1.34 1.20 27.91
N ASN A 90 1.32 1.87 29.06
CA ASN A 90 1.69 1.30 30.36
C ASN A 90 0.52 0.60 31.08
N GLN A 91 -0.71 0.64 30.52
CA GLN A 91 -1.84 -0.04 31.13
C GLN A 91 -1.79 -1.54 30.83
N PRO A 92 -2.06 -2.42 31.81
CA PRO A 92 -2.15 -3.84 31.57
C PRO A 92 -3.31 -4.10 30.60
N ALA A 93 -3.01 -4.64 29.42
CA ALA A 93 -4.02 -5.00 28.45
C ALA A 93 -5.06 -5.94 29.08
N PRO A 94 -6.36 -5.73 28.86
CA PRO A 94 -7.39 -6.58 29.43
C PRO A 94 -7.16 -8.02 28.96
N SER A 95 -7.08 -8.95 29.92
CA SER A 95 -6.83 -10.36 29.63
C SER A 95 -7.97 -10.91 28.77
N ILE A 96 -7.70 -11.22 27.50
CA ILE A 96 -8.66 -11.90 26.63
C ILE A 96 -8.83 -13.31 27.20
N LYS A 97 -9.94 -13.54 27.94
CA LYS A 97 -10.28 -14.87 28.42
C LYS A 97 -10.53 -15.76 27.20
N SER A 98 -9.60 -16.67 26.91
CA SER A 98 -9.79 -17.73 25.92
C SER A 98 -11.06 -18.50 26.28
N ARG A 99 -12.12 -18.38 25.47
CA ARG A 99 -13.27 -19.29 25.57
C ARG A 99 -12.75 -20.70 25.28
N LYS A 100 -12.56 -21.50 26.34
CA LYS A 100 -12.36 -22.95 26.21
C LYS A 100 -13.52 -23.49 25.38
N LYS A 101 -13.21 -24.07 24.22
CA LYS A 101 -14.18 -24.88 23.46
C LYS A 101 -14.63 -26.02 24.39
N ALA A 102 -15.91 -26.06 24.70
CA ALA A 102 -16.53 -27.27 25.23
C ALA A 102 -16.56 -28.29 24.09
N GLU A 103 -15.65 -29.26 24.14
CA GLU A 103 -15.76 -30.50 23.41
C GLU A 103 -16.82 -31.32 24.15
N ASP A 104 -18.06 -31.25 23.68
CA ASP A 104 -19.10 -32.20 24.09
C ASP A 104 -19.10 -33.34 23.06
N LYS A 105 -18.66 -34.50 23.53
CA LYS A 105 -18.73 -35.77 22.81
C LYS A 105 -20.19 -36.21 22.71
N GLN A 106 -20.65 -36.49 21.50
CA GLN A 106 -21.64 -37.56 21.28
C GLN A 106 -21.46 -38.21 19.92
#